data_AF-A0A4Z0XWL9-F1
#
_entry.id   AF-A0A4Z0XWL9-F1
#
_cell.length_a   1.000
_cell.length_b   1.000
_cell.length_c   1.000
_cell.angle_alpha   90.00
_cell.angle_beta   90.00
_cell.angle_gamma   90.00
#
_symmetry.space_group_name_H-M   'P 1'
#
loop_
_entity.id
_entity.type
_entity.pdbx_description
1 polymer ?
#
loop_
_entity_poly.entity_id
_entity_poly.type
_entity_poly.pdbx_seq_one_letter_code
_entity_poly.pdbx_strand_id
1 'polypeptide(L)'
;MGPMASPSFEVGRPTDLDHTLSRLLEKSIRRSTALDLESLCIVTAQRVWSLRADLHFLSHDGNLIDTACIATITALAHFRLPVVTVSGEDITIHPVTERVPVPLSLLHWPICVTFSFFGEDDDGEMVCVLDATAQEEALREGDMTVTVNKNGEVCQISKSGGVAVEAETLMKCARKAAEKVKGIDKLIASALRGDEVARNKGNLDWLKEGRSENER
;
A
#
# COMPACT_ATOMS: atom_id res chain seq x y z
N MET A 1 12.20 -4.47 10.90
CA MET A 1 12.73 -3.13 10.56
C MET A 1 14.24 -3.08 10.79
N GLY A 2 14.95 -1.99 10.43
CA GLY A 2 16.41 -1.91 10.55
C GLY A 2 16.90 -0.57 11.13
N PRO A 3 18.15 -0.50 11.59
CA PRO A 3 18.72 0.65 12.33
C PRO A 3 18.83 1.91 11.49
N MET A 4 18.69 1.79 10.16
CA MET A 4 18.62 2.92 9.25
C MET A 4 17.39 3.80 9.52
N ALA A 5 16.25 3.20 9.87
CA ALA A 5 15.01 3.94 10.09
C ALA A 5 14.98 4.68 11.44
N SER A 6 15.53 4.07 12.49
CA SER A 6 15.69 4.66 13.81
C SER A 6 16.72 3.84 14.59
N PRO A 7 17.55 4.48 15.44
CA PRO A 7 18.54 3.78 16.28
C PRO A 7 17.89 2.80 17.26
N SER A 8 16.60 2.95 17.56
CA SER A 8 15.85 2.05 18.44
C SER A 8 15.53 0.69 17.79
N PHE A 9 15.71 0.55 16.46
CA PHE A 9 15.45 -0.71 15.76
C PHE A 9 16.71 -1.57 15.66
N GLU A 10 16.70 -2.71 16.35
CA GLU A 10 17.76 -3.70 16.27
C GLU A 10 17.52 -4.69 15.12
N VAL A 11 18.59 -5.07 14.42
CA VAL A 11 18.51 -6.09 13.36
C VAL A 11 18.29 -7.46 13.99
N GLY A 12 17.30 -8.20 13.50
CA GLY A 12 17.08 -9.60 13.88
C GLY A 12 16.18 -9.82 15.10
N ARG A 13 15.78 -8.75 15.82
CA ARG A 13 14.79 -8.83 16.88
C ARG A 13 13.46 -8.22 16.42
N PRO A 14 12.42 -9.03 16.17
CA PRO A 14 11.12 -8.48 15.78
C PRO A 14 10.47 -7.79 16.99
N THR A 15 10.11 -6.53 16.82
CA THR A 15 9.40 -5.72 17.82
C THR A 15 7.89 -5.95 17.78
N ASP A 16 7.15 -5.51 18.81
CA ASP A 16 5.68 -5.57 18.78
C ASP A 16 5.10 -4.71 17.65
N LEU A 17 5.79 -3.63 17.31
CA LEU A 17 5.48 -2.80 16.15
C LEU A 17 5.62 -3.59 14.84
N ASP A 18 6.71 -4.35 14.66
CA ASP A 18 6.91 -5.20 13.48
C ASP A 18 5.75 -6.21 13.33
N HIS A 19 5.36 -6.86 14.44
CA HIS A 19 4.25 -7.82 14.43
C HIS A 19 2.91 -7.16 14.11
N THR A 20 2.63 -6.00 14.71
CA THR A 20 1.39 -5.24 14.48
C THR A 20 1.31 -4.79 13.02
N LEU A 21 2.39 -4.21 12.50
CA LEU A 21 2.50 -3.76 11.11
C LEU A 21 2.34 -4.92 10.13
N SER A 22 3.04 -6.04 10.35
CA SER A 22 2.92 -7.22 9.50
C SER A 22 1.50 -7.78 9.47
N ARG A 23 0.84 -7.88 10.64
CA ARG A 23 -0.54 -8.38 10.73
C ARG A 23 -1.54 -7.42 10.09
N LEU A 24 -1.35 -6.11 10.27
CA LEU A 24 -2.25 -5.11 9.69
C LEU A 24 -2.14 -5.09 8.18
N LEU A 25 -0.93 -5.11 7.61
CA LEU A 25 -0.73 -5.18 6.16
C LEU A 25 -1.27 -6.47 5.56
N GLU A 26 -1.03 -7.61 6.21
CA GLU A 26 -1.57 -8.89 5.75
C GLU A 26 -3.11 -8.85 5.69
N LYS A 27 -3.76 -8.35 6.75
CA LYS A 27 -5.22 -8.20 6.76
C LYS A 27 -5.70 -7.18 5.72
N SER A 28 -5.01 -6.05 5.60
CA SER A 28 -5.36 -5.00 4.64
C SER A 28 -5.33 -5.48 3.20
N ILE A 29 -4.39 -6.35 2.82
CA ILE A 29 -4.16 -6.70 1.41
C ILE A 29 -4.67 -8.11 1.10
N ARG A 30 -4.25 -9.11 1.89
CA ARG A 30 -4.58 -10.52 1.65
C ARG A 30 -6.01 -10.82 2.04
N ARG A 31 -6.44 -10.39 3.24
CA ARG A 31 -7.79 -10.68 3.74
C ARG A 31 -8.87 -9.82 3.08
N SER A 32 -8.53 -8.60 2.64
CA SER A 32 -9.47 -7.78 1.89
C SER A 32 -9.71 -8.28 0.47
N THR A 33 -8.94 -9.26 -0.02
CA THR A 33 -8.95 -9.68 -1.43
C THR A 33 -8.68 -8.52 -2.39
N ALA A 34 -7.70 -7.67 -2.05
CA ALA A 34 -7.34 -6.53 -2.91
C ALA A 34 -6.74 -6.97 -4.26
N LEU A 35 -6.09 -8.13 -4.27
CA LEU A 35 -5.44 -8.72 -5.43
C LEU A 35 -6.26 -9.90 -5.96
N ASP A 36 -6.45 -9.94 -7.27
CA ASP A 36 -7.05 -11.08 -7.94
C ASP A 36 -6.05 -12.24 -8.06
N LEU A 37 -6.16 -13.20 -7.13
CA LEU A 37 -5.29 -14.39 -7.10
C LEU A 37 -5.59 -15.37 -8.24
N GLU A 38 -6.77 -15.32 -8.85
CA GLU A 38 -7.13 -16.22 -9.95
C GLU A 38 -6.39 -15.83 -11.22
N SER A 39 -6.22 -14.52 -11.45
CA SER A 39 -5.42 -13.97 -12.56
C SER A 39 -3.94 -14.39 -12.54
N LEU A 40 -3.44 -14.87 -11.40
CA LEU A 40 -2.07 -15.32 -11.22
C LEU A 40 -1.84 -16.79 -11.56
N CYS A 41 -2.92 -17.56 -11.80
CA CYS A 41 -2.83 -18.95 -12.19
C CYS A 41 -2.41 -19.07 -13.67
N ILE A 42 -1.33 -19.79 -13.96
CA ILE A 42 -0.87 -20.04 -15.33
C ILE A 42 -1.46 -21.38 -15.81
N VAL A 43 -1.23 -22.44 -15.03
CA VAL A 43 -1.77 -23.78 -15.27
C VAL A 43 -2.29 -24.31 -13.94
N THR A 44 -3.60 -24.62 -13.90
CA THR A 44 -4.28 -25.11 -12.70
C THR A 44 -3.56 -26.30 -12.10
N ALA A 45 -3.33 -26.25 -10.78
CA ALA A 45 -2.66 -27.29 -9.99
C ALA A 45 -1.20 -27.61 -10.40
N GLN A 46 -0.58 -26.83 -11.30
CA GLN A 46 0.81 -27.04 -11.70
C GLN A 46 1.68 -25.81 -11.49
N ARG A 47 1.28 -24.64 -12.04
CA ARG A 47 2.11 -23.44 -12.10
C ARG A 47 1.29 -22.18 -11.84
N VAL A 48 1.76 -21.39 -10.88
CA VAL A 48 1.15 -20.12 -10.47
C VAL A 48 2.25 -19.08 -10.26
N TRP A 49 1.89 -17.81 -10.42
CA TRP A 49 2.76 -16.72 -10.01
C TRP A 49 2.82 -16.60 -8.48
N SER A 50 4.03 -16.47 -7.94
CA SER A 50 4.26 -16.13 -6.54
C SER A 50 4.74 -14.69 -6.46
N LEU A 51 3.93 -13.82 -5.84
CA LEU A 51 4.27 -12.42 -5.66
C LEU A 51 4.78 -12.19 -4.24
N ARG A 52 5.86 -11.43 -4.15
CA ARG A 52 6.46 -11.00 -2.89
C ARG A 52 6.63 -9.49 -2.93
N ALA A 53 6.10 -8.81 -1.91
CA ALA A 53 6.29 -7.39 -1.69
C ALA A 53 7.19 -7.21 -0.48
N ASP A 54 8.39 -6.67 -0.70
CA ASP A 54 9.35 -6.36 0.36
C ASP A 54 9.30 -4.85 0.65
N LEU A 55 9.13 -4.49 1.92
CA LEU A 55 9.09 -3.12 2.39
C LEU A 55 10.35 -2.81 3.20
N HIS A 56 11.02 -1.72 2.83
CA HIS A 56 12.19 -1.21 3.53
C HIS A 56 11.89 0.17 4.09
N PHE A 57 11.95 0.30 5.41
CA PHE A 57 11.80 1.57 6.09
C PHE A 57 13.15 2.29 6.12
N LEU A 58 13.20 3.49 5.53
CA LEU A 58 14.42 4.30 5.43
C LEU A 58 14.53 5.32 6.54
N SER A 59 13.41 5.91 6.94
CA SER A 59 13.29 6.90 8.01
C SER A 59 12.00 6.66 8.75
N HIS A 60 12.03 6.77 10.08
CA HIS A 60 10.85 6.66 10.93
C HIS A 60 10.61 7.98 11.65
N ASP A 61 9.52 8.64 11.28
CA ASP A 61 9.02 9.86 11.94
C ASP A 61 7.51 9.75 12.20
N GLY A 62 7.09 8.61 12.73
CA GLY A 62 5.67 8.30 12.97
C GLY A 62 4.97 7.54 11.85
N ASN A 63 3.75 7.10 12.13
CA ASN A 63 2.75 6.51 11.23
C ASN A 63 3.29 5.57 10.12
N LEU A 64 4.03 4.55 10.54
CA LEU A 64 4.59 3.58 9.60
C LEU A 64 3.55 2.70 8.91
N ILE A 65 2.40 2.47 9.56
CA ILE A 65 1.36 1.57 9.07
C ILE A 65 0.72 2.14 7.80
N ASP A 66 0.33 3.41 7.82
CA ASP A 66 -0.31 4.06 6.67
C ASP A 66 0.67 4.17 5.51
N THR A 67 1.90 4.60 5.81
CA THR A 67 2.99 4.70 4.83
C THR A 67 3.28 3.35 4.16
N ALA A 68 3.38 2.28 4.96
CA ALA A 68 3.62 0.94 4.45
C ALA A 68 2.46 0.44 3.57
N CYS A 69 1.22 0.75 3.93
CA CYS A 69 0.05 0.38 3.15
C CYS A 69 0.03 1.10 1.80
N ILE A 70 0.25 2.41 1.80
CA ILE A 70 0.35 3.23 0.58
C ILE A 70 1.48 2.74 -0.31
N ALA A 71 2.67 2.48 0.26
CA ALA A 71 3.82 1.98 -0.47
C ALA A 71 3.53 0.63 -1.13
N THR A 72 2.90 -0.30 -0.40
CA THR A 72 2.59 -1.63 -0.94
C THR A 72 1.57 -1.55 -2.07
N ILE A 73 0.48 -0.81 -1.90
CA ILE A 73 -0.54 -0.66 -2.94
C ILE A 73 0.02 0.04 -4.18
N THR A 74 0.80 1.09 -3.98
CA THR A 74 1.44 1.81 -5.09
C THR A 74 2.41 0.88 -5.84
N ALA A 75 3.22 0.11 -5.11
CA ALA A 75 4.15 -0.86 -5.71
C ALA A 75 3.43 -1.96 -6.48
N LEU A 76 2.36 -2.54 -5.92
CA LEU A 76 1.56 -3.57 -6.59
C LEU A 76 0.84 -3.02 -7.83
N ALA A 77 0.31 -1.81 -7.77
CA ALA A 77 -0.35 -1.17 -8.91
C ALA A 77 0.63 -0.77 -10.02
N HIS A 78 1.87 -0.45 -9.65
CA HIS A 78 2.94 -0.12 -10.57
C HIS A 78 3.60 -1.35 -11.20
N PHE A 79 3.68 -2.46 -10.46
CA PHE A 79 4.29 -3.70 -10.91
C PHE A 79 3.66 -4.23 -12.21
N ARG A 80 4.49 -4.89 -13.04
CA ARG A 80 4.07 -5.49 -14.30
C ARG A 80 4.62 -6.92 -14.40
N LEU A 81 3.77 -7.85 -14.81
CA LEU A 81 4.13 -9.25 -15.00
C LEU A 81 4.60 -9.50 -16.43
N PRO A 82 5.65 -10.34 -16.61
CA PRO A 82 6.03 -10.79 -17.94
C PRO A 82 4.91 -11.65 -18.55
N VAL A 83 4.75 -11.55 -19.87
CA VAL A 83 3.76 -12.32 -20.61
C VAL A 83 4.20 -13.79 -20.64
N VAL A 84 3.24 -14.69 -20.43
CA VAL A 84 3.47 -16.13 -20.51
C VAL A 84 2.61 -16.69 -21.63
N THR A 85 3.18 -17.54 -22.48
CA THR A 85 2.41 -18.36 -23.42
C THR A 85 2.49 -19.82 -23.03
N VAL A 86 1.33 -20.48 -23.04
CA VAL A 86 1.19 -21.90 -22.73
C VAL A 86 0.89 -22.62 -24.03
N SER A 87 1.73 -23.58 -24.42
CA SER A 87 1.54 -24.42 -25.60
C SER A 87 1.54 -25.89 -25.16
N GLY A 88 0.35 -26.42 -24.85
CA GLY A 88 0.23 -27.73 -24.23
C GLY A 88 0.81 -27.73 -22.81
N GLU A 89 1.87 -28.50 -22.58
CA GLU A 89 2.59 -28.56 -21.30
C GLU A 89 3.77 -27.58 -21.21
N ASP A 90 4.21 -27.02 -22.34
CA ASP A 90 5.35 -26.11 -22.38
C ASP A 90 4.93 -24.67 -22.03
N ILE A 91 5.66 -24.08 -21.09
CA ILE A 91 5.45 -22.72 -20.59
C ILE A 91 6.65 -21.87 -20.99
N THR A 92 6.37 -20.86 -21.79
CA THR A 92 7.38 -19.90 -22.28
C THR A 92 7.11 -18.53 -21.68
N ILE A 93 8.06 -18.03 -20.88
CA ILE A 93 8.02 -16.70 -20.28
C ILE A 93 8.75 -15.75 -21.22
N HIS A 94 8.04 -14.76 -21.74
CA HIS A 94 8.59 -13.78 -22.67
C HIS A 94 9.35 -12.70 -21.92
N PRO A 95 10.58 -12.34 -22.34
CA PRO A 95 11.30 -11.23 -21.75
C PRO A 95 10.62 -9.90 -22.10
N VAL A 96 10.85 -8.89 -21.26
CA VAL A 96 10.28 -7.53 -21.40
C VAL A 96 10.65 -6.88 -22.74
N THR A 97 11.77 -7.30 -23.35
CA THR A 97 12.22 -6.83 -24.67
C THR A 97 11.39 -7.37 -25.83
N GLU A 98 10.78 -8.55 -25.67
CA GLU A 98 10.00 -9.20 -26.72
C GLU A 98 8.52 -8.86 -26.61
N ARG A 99 7.98 -8.83 -25.38
CA ARG A 99 6.58 -8.51 -25.13
C ARG A 99 6.40 -7.50 -24.01
N VAL A 100 5.43 -6.61 -24.20
CA VAL A 100 5.06 -5.60 -23.21
C VAL A 100 4.47 -6.31 -21.98
N PRO A 101 5.04 -6.09 -20.77
CA PRO A 101 4.52 -6.64 -19.53
C PRO A 101 3.11 -6.17 -19.20
N VAL A 102 2.34 -7.04 -18.54
CA VAL A 102 0.91 -6.81 -18.22
C VAL A 102 0.79 -6.30 -16.78
N PRO A 103 -0.05 -5.29 -16.48
CA PRO A 103 -0.32 -4.88 -15.10
C PRO A 103 -0.99 -5.97 -14.27
N LEU A 104 -0.78 -5.90 -12.96
CA LEU A 104 -1.52 -6.72 -12.01
C LEU A 104 -2.99 -6.33 -11.95
N SER A 105 -3.86 -7.34 -11.83
CA SER A 105 -5.28 -7.17 -11.59
C SER A 105 -5.55 -6.89 -10.10
N LEU A 106 -5.65 -5.61 -9.75
CA LEU A 106 -6.09 -5.17 -8.42
C LEU A 106 -7.59 -4.87 -8.44
N LEU A 107 -8.34 -5.53 -7.57
CA LEU A 107 -9.80 -5.37 -7.45
C LEU A 107 -10.17 -4.04 -6.77
N HIS A 108 -9.41 -3.64 -5.75
CA HIS A 108 -9.56 -2.36 -5.05
C HIS A 108 -8.26 -1.99 -4.33
N TRP A 109 -8.15 -0.73 -3.92
CA TRP A 109 -7.00 -0.19 -3.19
C TRP A 109 -7.37 0.06 -1.73
N PRO A 110 -7.06 -0.87 -0.81
CA PRO A 110 -7.24 -0.66 0.61
C PRO A 110 -6.17 0.34 1.10
N ILE A 111 -6.60 1.41 1.75
CA ILE A 111 -5.69 2.43 2.31
C ILE A 111 -5.92 2.49 3.82
N CYS A 112 -4.84 2.41 4.58
CA CYS A 112 -4.87 2.56 6.03
C CYS A 112 -4.82 4.05 6.40
N VAL A 113 -5.62 4.41 7.41
CA VAL A 113 -5.62 5.71 8.06
C VAL A 113 -5.58 5.47 9.57
N THR A 114 -4.55 5.98 10.23
CA THR A 114 -4.32 5.79 11.65
C THR A 114 -4.62 7.07 12.44
N PHE A 115 -5.40 6.89 13.49
CA PHE A 115 -5.74 7.91 14.48
C PHE A 115 -5.02 7.61 15.78
N SER A 116 -4.45 8.65 16.40
CA SER A 116 -3.87 8.60 17.74
C SER A 116 -4.76 9.35 18.72
N PHE A 117 -4.94 8.79 19.91
CA PHE A 117 -5.77 9.35 20.98
C PHE A 117 -4.89 9.80 22.14
N PHE A 118 -5.20 10.98 22.70
CA PHE A 118 -4.41 11.65 23.74
C PHE A 118 -5.20 11.88 25.04
N GLY A 119 -6.20 11.03 25.30
CA GLY A 119 -7.08 11.19 26.46
C GLY A 119 -8.15 12.26 26.24
N GLU A 120 -8.77 12.67 27.35
CA GLU A 120 -9.83 13.68 27.38
C GLU A 120 -9.23 15.07 27.62
N ASP A 121 -9.76 16.08 26.93
CA ASP A 121 -9.47 17.49 27.20
C ASP A 121 -10.22 18.02 28.42
N ASP A 122 -10.01 19.29 28.76
CA ASP A 122 -10.67 19.96 29.90
C ASP A 122 -12.21 19.96 29.79
N ASP A 123 -12.75 19.79 28.57
CA ASP A 123 -14.19 19.73 28.27
C ASP A 123 -14.74 18.30 28.25
N GLY A 124 -13.88 17.28 28.44
CA GLY A 124 -14.23 15.87 28.43
C GLY A 124 -14.36 15.26 27.03
N GLU A 125 -13.93 15.95 25.98
CA GLU A 125 -13.87 15.40 24.62
C GLU A 125 -12.55 14.67 24.38
N MET A 126 -12.62 13.52 23.71
CA MET A 126 -11.45 12.73 23.35
C MET A 126 -10.63 13.45 22.27
N VAL A 127 -9.39 13.83 22.60
CA VAL A 127 -8.47 14.45 21.65
C VAL A 127 -7.95 13.38 20.69
N CYS A 128 -8.27 13.53 19.40
CA CYS A 128 -7.82 12.64 18.34
C CYS A 128 -7.04 13.38 17.26
N VAL A 129 -5.85 12.84 16.93
CA VAL A 129 -4.97 13.36 15.88
C VAL A 129 -4.84 12.30 14.79
N LEU A 130 -4.85 12.74 13.54
CA LEU A 130 -4.61 11.89 12.37
C LEU A 130 -3.16 12.09 11.92
N ASP A 131 -2.49 11.00 11.56
CA ASP A 131 -1.10 11.01 11.07
C ASP A 131 -0.11 11.61 12.08
N ALA A 132 -0.01 10.94 13.24
CA ALA A 132 0.87 11.37 14.33
C ALA A 132 2.36 11.21 13.96
N THR A 133 3.14 12.24 14.25
CA THR A 133 4.61 12.25 14.18
C THR A 133 5.23 11.33 15.23
N ALA A 134 6.53 11.05 15.16
CA ALA A 134 7.19 10.20 16.16
C ALA A 134 7.07 10.75 17.60
N GLN A 135 7.05 12.09 17.76
CA GLN A 135 6.87 12.73 19.08
C GLN A 135 5.45 12.56 19.60
N GLU A 136 4.46 12.69 18.73
CA GLU A 136 3.04 12.49 19.06
C GLU A 136 2.76 11.01 19.34
N GLU A 137 3.33 10.08 18.55
CA GLU A 137 3.21 8.64 18.82
C GLU A 137 3.82 8.22 20.15
N ALA A 138 4.88 8.88 20.61
CA ALA A 138 5.49 8.60 21.90
C ALA A 138 4.62 9.02 23.09
N LEU A 139 3.70 9.97 22.89
CA LEU A 139 2.82 10.53 23.92
C LEU A 139 1.37 10.02 23.81
N ARG A 140 1.03 9.24 22.78
CA ARG A 140 -0.33 8.75 22.59
C ARG A 140 -0.70 7.71 23.64
N GLU A 141 -1.96 7.74 24.08
CA GLU A 141 -2.51 6.78 25.03
C GLU A 141 -3.23 5.61 24.34
N GLY A 142 -3.54 5.77 23.04
CA GLY A 142 -4.10 4.71 22.21
C GLY A 142 -4.08 5.05 20.73
N ASP A 143 -4.29 4.04 19.90
CA ASP A 143 -4.37 4.19 18.46
C ASP A 143 -5.52 3.35 17.85
N MET A 144 -6.02 3.82 16.72
CA MET A 144 -6.97 3.12 15.87
C MET A 144 -6.55 3.27 14.41
N THR A 145 -6.29 2.15 13.76
CA THR A 145 -6.10 2.08 12.30
C THR A 145 -7.39 1.62 11.63
N VAL A 146 -7.84 2.38 10.65
CA VAL A 146 -8.98 2.05 9.79
C VAL A 146 -8.47 1.84 8.38
N THR A 147 -8.80 0.70 7.77
CA THR A 147 -8.52 0.45 6.36
C THR A 147 -9.81 0.60 5.58
N VAL A 148 -9.83 1.51 4.61
CA VAL A 148 -11.00 1.83 3.78
C VAL A 148 -10.62 1.76 2.32
N ASN A 149 -11.56 1.37 1.46
CA ASN A 149 -11.40 1.47 0.02
C ASN A 149 -11.94 2.81 -0.54
N LYS A 150 -11.75 3.05 -1.83
CA LYS A 150 -12.26 4.24 -2.54
C LYS A 150 -13.79 4.40 -2.44
N ASN A 151 -14.52 3.29 -2.34
CA ASN A 151 -15.97 3.28 -2.26
C ASN A 151 -16.47 3.70 -0.86
N GLY A 152 -15.57 3.84 0.12
CA GLY A 152 -15.93 4.14 1.51
C GLY A 152 -16.30 2.89 2.31
N GLU A 153 -16.06 1.69 1.77
CA GLU A 153 -16.29 0.43 2.47
C GLU A 153 -15.08 0.14 3.35
N VAL A 154 -15.36 -0.23 4.60
CA VAL A 154 -14.32 -0.51 5.60
C VAL A 154 -13.87 -1.96 5.42
N CYS A 155 -12.59 -2.15 5.10
CA CYS A 155 -11.97 -3.47 5.00
C CYS A 155 -11.61 -4.02 6.39
N GLN A 156 -11.07 -3.17 7.26
CA GLN A 156 -10.77 -3.53 8.65
C GLN A 156 -10.71 -2.31 9.57
N ILE A 157 -10.94 -2.55 10.85
CA ILE A 157 -10.69 -1.62 11.95
C ILE A 157 -9.83 -2.37 12.97
N SER A 158 -8.74 -1.75 13.40
CA SER A 158 -7.88 -2.25 14.47
C SER A 158 -7.68 -1.17 15.50
N LYS A 159 -8.21 -1.37 16.71
CA LYS A 159 -7.92 -0.55 17.88
C LYS A 159 -6.92 -1.30 18.75
N SER A 160 -5.68 -0.82 18.80
CA SER A 160 -4.54 -1.54 19.39
C SER A 160 -4.46 -1.34 20.91
N GLY A 161 -5.56 -1.58 21.62
CA GLY A 161 -5.63 -1.37 23.08
C GLY A 161 -5.68 0.12 23.44
N GLY A 162 -5.02 0.48 24.55
CA GLY A 162 -4.92 1.86 25.04
C GLY A 162 -6.17 2.39 25.74
N VAL A 163 -6.36 3.70 25.66
CA VAL A 163 -7.49 4.43 26.27
C VAL A 163 -8.86 3.92 25.80
N ALA A 164 -9.87 3.95 26.68
CA ALA A 164 -11.24 3.66 26.29
C ALA A 164 -11.76 4.79 25.37
N VAL A 165 -12.37 4.42 24.24
CA VAL A 165 -12.91 5.38 23.28
C VAL A 165 -14.35 5.04 23.02
N GLU A 166 -15.22 6.05 23.11
CA GLU A 166 -16.63 5.89 22.80
C GLU A 166 -16.87 5.46 21.35
N ALA A 167 -17.88 4.61 21.16
CA ALA A 167 -18.21 4.10 19.84
C ALA A 167 -18.59 5.23 18.86
N GLU A 168 -19.21 6.30 19.33
CA GLU A 168 -19.56 7.45 18.49
C GLU A 168 -18.31 8.12 17.91
N THR A 169 -17.29 8.32 18.73
CA THR A 169 -16.00 8.89 18.30
C THR A 169 -15.30 7.98 17.30
N LEU A 170 -15.29 6.66 17.53
CA LEU A 170 -14.74 5.70 16.55
C LEU A 170 -15.45 5.78 15.20
N MET A 171 -16.78 5.92 15.21
CA MET A 171 -17.56 6.06 13.97
C MET A 171 -17.30 7.41 13.27
N LYS A 172 -17.12 8.50 14.03
CA LYS A 172 -16.70 9.80 13.50
C LYS A 172 -15.32 9.69 12.83
N CYS A 173 -14.36 9.02 13.46
CA CYS A 173 -13.03 8.74 12.89
C CYS A 173 -13.12 7.93 11.60
N ALA A 174 -13.91 6.84 11.57
CA ALA A 174 -14.08 6.02 10.38
C ALA A 174 -14.66 6.80 9.18
N ARG A 175 -15.63 7.70 9.43
CA ARG A 175 -16.17 8.59 8.39
C ARG A 175 -15.12 9.57 7.86
N LYS A 176 -14.36 10.21 8.76
CA LYS A 176 -13.24 11.09 8.38
C LYS A 176 -12.17 10.33 7.59
N ALA A 177 -11.89 9.08 7.95
CA ALA A 177 -10.97 8.21 7.23
C ALA A 177 -11.44 7.99 5.79
N ALA A 178 -12.71 7.66 5.58
CA ALA A 178 -13.27 7.44 4.25
C ALA A 178 -13.17 8.68 3.34
N GLU A 179 -13.28 9.88 3.90
CA GLU A 179 -13.06 11.13 3.17
C GLU A 179 -11.58 11.32 2.79
N LYS A 180 -10.65 11.06 3.72
CA LYS A 180 -9.21 11.15 3.48
C LYS A 180 -8.70 10.13 2.46
N VAL A 181 -9.19 8.89 2.53
CA VAL A 181 -8.85 7.83 1.58
C VAL A 181 -9.15 8.24 0.14
N LYS A 182 -10.25 8.95 -0.13
CA LYS A 182 -10.55 9.48 -1.48
C LYS A 182 -9.50 10.45 -1.99
N GLY A 183 -8.88 11.23 -1.10
CA GLY A 183 -7.77 12.13 -1.44
C GLY A 183 -6.50 11.37 -1.77
N ILE A 184 -6.13 10.41 -0.93
CA ILE A 184 -4.93 9.57 -1.10
C ILE A 184 -5.06 8.70 -2.35
N ASP A 185 -6.21 8.09 -2.60
CA ASP A 185 -6.49 7.30 -3.81
C ASP A 185 -6.27 8.13 -5.09
N LYS A 186 -6.75 9.38 -5.11
CA LYS A 186 -6.52 10.30 -6.23
C LYS A 186 -5.03 10.64 -6.40
N LEU A 187 -4.29 10.78 -5.31
CA LEU A 187 -2.86 11.07 -5.34
C LEU A 187 -2.07 9.89 -5.90
N ILE A 188 -2.36 8.66 -5.46
CA ILE A 188 -1.75 7.44 -5.99
C ILE A 188 -2.08 7.32 -7.49
N ALA A 189 -3.35 7.49 -7.88
CA ALA A 189 -3.77 7.40 -9.26
C ALA A 189 -3.12 8.47 -10.16
N SER A 190 -2.95 9.70 -9.66
CA SER A 190 -2.30 10.77 -10.43
C SER A 190 -0.79 10.52 -10.57
N ALA A 191 -0.13 10.04 -9.52
CA ALA A 191 1.29 9.69 -9.54
C ALA A 191 1.57 8.53 -10.53
N LEU A 192 0.78 7.46 -10.48
CA LEU A 192 0.91 6.32 -11.40
C LEU A 192 0.69 6.73 -12.85
N ARG A 193 -0.33 7.57 -13.11
CA ARG A 193 -0.57 8.11 -14.47
C ARG A 193 0.58 9.00 -14.93
N GLY A 194 1.13 9.82 -14.04
CA GLY A 194 2.29 10.67 -14.32
C GLY A 194 3.51 9.86 -14.74
N ASP A 195 3.82 8.78 -14.00
CA ASP A 195 4.91 7.86 -14.33
C ASP A 195 4.66 7.14 -15.66
N GLU A 196 3.46 6.65 -15.92
CA GLU A 196 3.10 6.01 -17.19
C GLU A 196 3.28 6.95 -18.39
N VAL A 197 2.83 8.20 -18.27
CA VAL A 197 3.03 9.22 -19.31
C VAL A 197 4.52 9.53 -19.49
N ALA A 198 5.30 9.64 -18.42
CA ALA A 198 6.74 9.91 -18.49
C ALA A 198 7.50 8.78 -19.23
N ARG A 199 7.18 7.52 -18.94
CA ARG A 199 7.74 6.35 -19.64
C ARG A 199 7.37 6.34 -21.12
N ASN A 200 6.11 6.65 -21.43
CA ASN A 200 5.64 6.65 -22.80
C ASN A 200 6.19 7.81 -23.64
N LYS A 201 6.50 8.96 -23.02
CA LYS A 201 7.17 10.10 -23.71
C LYS A 201 8.57 9.72 -24.19
N GLY A 202 9.38 9.09 -23.35
CA GLY A 202 10.68 8.54 -23.77
C GLY A 202 10.55 7.54 -24.92
N ASN A 203 9.44 6.78 -24.94
CA ASN A 203 9.10 5.90 -26.05
C ASN A 203 8.67 6.62 -27.35
N LEU A 204 8.11 7.82 -27.26
CA LEU A 204 7.76 8.62 -28.45
C LEU A 204 8.97 9.36 -29.02
N ASP A 205 9.92 9.78 -28.18
CA ASP A 205 11.07 10.56 -28.63
C ASP A 205 12.09 9.70 -29.40
N TRP A 206 12.35 8.43 -28.99
CA TRP A 206 13.15 7.51 -29.81
C TRP A 206 12.50 7.18 -31.17
N LEU A 207 11.16 7.09 -31.20
CA LEU A 207 10.39 6.79 -32.41
C LEU A 207 10.42 7.95 -33.42
N LYS A 208 10.63 9.17 -32.93
CA LYS A 208 10.83 10.36 -33.77
C LYS A 208 12.28 10.46 -34.26
N GLU A 209 13.26 10.17 -33.41
CA GLU A 209 14.69 10.17 -33.80
C GLU A 209 14.98 9.10 -34.87
N GLY A 210 14.47 7.87 -34.70
CA GLY A 210 14.63 6.79 -35.69
C GLY A 210 13.90 7.02 -37.02
N ARG A 211 12.90 7.93 -37.07
CA ARG A 211 12.28 8.37 -38.34
C ARG A 211 13.13 9.42 -39.05
N SER A 212 13.79 10.30 -38.31
CA SER A 212 14.65 11.34 -38.88
C SER A 212 15.95 10.80 -39.50
N GLU A 213 16.43 9.62 -39.06
CA GLU A 213 17.60 8.95 -39.65
C GLU A 213 17.28 8.18 -40.95
N ASN A 214 16.02 7.75 -41.14
CA ASN A 214 15.59 7.02 -42.34
C ASN A 214 15.10 7.94 -43.49
N GLU A 215 15.11 9.27 -43.29
CA GLU A 215 14.72 10.27 -44.30
C GLU A 215 15.92 10.97 -44.95
N ARG A 216 17.13 10.40 -44.85
CA ARG A 216 18.35 10.83 -45.58
C ARG A 216 18.86 9.71 -46.48
#